data_AF-A0A2N8U2G5-F1
#
_entry.id   AF-A0A2N8U2G5-F1
#
_cell.length_a   1.000
_cell.length_b   1.000
_cell.length_c   1.000
_cell.angle_alpha   90.00
_cell.angle_beta   90.00
_cell.angle_gamma   90.00
#
_symmetry.space_group_name_H-M   'P 1'
#
loop_
_entity.id
_entity.type
_entity.pdbx_description
1 polymer ?
#
loop_
_entity_poly.entity_id
_entity_poly.type
_entity_poly.pdbx_seq_one_letter_code
_entity_poly.pdbx_strand_id
1 'polypeptide(L)'
;MEKTIYLAGGCFWGVEAYFKRVKGVLDTQVGYANGKDENATYTNLKNSLHAETVKVVYDSEVVSVEELVLHLFKIIDPASLNKQGNDIGTQYRTGVYYKDVNDYLTIEKLFNYLKKQYKEFYVELKVLNHFIDAEAYHQDYLTKNPTGYCHINLDTDYSLSNDDYQLIKQVRNELSLSQLSYDILKNSATERPHTSVLNNEYRKGIYVEKITGEPLFSSSTKFNSGCGWPSFSEPIFKDTVKYLDDTSHNMFRIEVRSGQGDHHLGHVFNDGPKEMGGKRYCINGAAIDFIPYEEMDEKGYSEFKKFVK
;
A
#
# COMPACT_ATOMS: atom_id res chain seq x y z
N MET A 1 3.75 -21.19 -1.40
CA MET A 1 2.65 -21.87 -2.13
C MET A 1 2.53 -21.30 -3.54
N GLU A 2 2.23 -22.12 -4.55
CA GLU A 2 2.06 -21.63 -5.93
C GLU A 2 0.77 -20.82 -6.09
N LYS A 3 0.89 -19.60 -6.64
CA LYS A 3 -0.21 -18.71 -6.99
C LYS A 3 -0.05 -18.17 -8.41
N THR A 4 -1.10 -17.56 -8.96
CA THR A 4 -1.09 -16.99 -10.31
C THR A 4 -1.76 -15.62 -10.35
N ILE A 5 -1.11 -14.66 -11.03
CA ILE A 5 -1.66 -13.34 -11.36
C ILE A 5 -1.48 -13.05 -12.84
N TYR A 6 -2.31 -12.19 -13.42
CA TYR A 6 -2.27 -11.84 -14.84
C TYR A 6 -2.05 -10.34 -15.00
N LEU A 7 -1.00 -9.94 -15.70
CA LEU A 7 -0.50 -8.57 -15.75
C LEU A 7 -0.43 -8.09 -17.21
N ALA A 8 -1.13 -7.01 -17.53
CA ALA A 8 -1.08 -6.33 -18.82
C ALA A 8 -0.31 -5.02 -18.68
N GLY A 9 0.70 -4.83 -19.51
CA GLY A 9 1.68 -3.74 -19.38
C GLY A 9 2.23 -3.25 -20.70
N GLY A 10 1.45 -3.32 -21.78
CA GLY A 10 1.92 -3.05 -23.14
C GLY A 10 2.33 -4.32 -23.87
N CYS A 11 3.32 -4.22 -24.77
CA CYS A 11 3.84 -5.38 -25.50
C CYS A 11 4.33 -6.47 -24.54
N PHE A 12 3.67 -7.63 -24.57
CA PHE A 12 3.93 -8.70 -23.60
C PHE A 12 5.33 -9.33 -23.67
N TRP A 13 6.11 -9.09 -24.73
CA TRP A 13 7.47 -9.62 -24.89
C TRP A 13 8.42 -9.05 -23.84
N GLY A 14 8.35 -7.73 -23.63
CA GLY A 14 9.15 -7.06 -22.61
C GLY A 14 8.67 -7.43 -21.21
N VAL A 15 7.34 -7.45 -21.01
CA VAL A 15 6.73 -7.75 -19.71
C VAL A 15 7.08 -9.17 -19.26
N GLU A 16 6.96 -10.18 -20.14
CA GLU A 16 7.33 -11.57 -19.86
C GLU A 16 8.82 -11.67 -19.52
N ALA A 17 9.68 -11.08 -20.36
CA ALA A 17 11.11 -11.11 -20.12
C ALA A 17 11.50 -10.45 -18.79
N TYR A 18 10.82 -9.38 -18.40
CA TYR A 18 11.03 -8.74 -17.10
C TYR A 18 10.62 -9.67 -15.95
N PHE A 19 9.38 -10.18 -15.94
CA PHE A 19 8.87 -10.99 -14.83
C PHE A 19 9.62 -12.31 -14.65
N LYS A 20 10.15 -12.91 -15.72
CA LYS A 20 11.04 -14.08 -15.61
C LYS A 20 12.28 -13.87 -14.74
N ARG A 21 12.72 -12.63 -14.55
CA ARG A 21 13.90 -12.28 -13.76
C ARG A 21 13.55 -11.88 -12.32
N VAL A 22 12.26 -11.72 -12.02
CA VAL A 22 11.80 -11.41 -10.66
C VAL A 22 11.94 -12.66 -9.79
N LYS A 23 12.66 -12.54 -8.68
CA LYS A 23 12.87 -13.65 -7.74
C LYS A 23 11.51 -14.12 -7.20
N GLY A 24 11.29 -15.45 -7.21
CA GLY A 24 10.04 -16.06 -6.76
C GLY A 24 9.01 -16.32 -7.87
N VAL A 25 9.22 -15.75 -9.08
CA VAL A 25 8.47 -16.17 -10.27
C VAL A 25 8.96 -17.56 -10.70
N LEU A 26 8.01 -18.47 -10.90
CA LEU A 26 8.24 -19.88 -11.23
C LEU A 26 8.06 -20.13 -12.73
N ASP A 27 7.04 -19.52 -13.33
CA ASP A 27 6.72 -19.66 -14.75
C ASP A 27 5.99 -18.41 -15.28
N THR A 28 6.10 -18.18 -16.58
CA THR A 28 5.42 -17.09 -17.28
C THR A 28 4.87 -17.55 -18.61
N GLN A 29 3.70 -17.05 -18.98
CA GLN A 29 3.08 -17.35 -20.28
C GLN A 29 2.39 -16.10 -20.83
N VAL A 30 2.56 -15.83 -22.12
CA VAL A 30 1.91 -14.67 -22.77
C VAL A 30 0.62 -15.06 -23.48
N GLY A 31 -0.35 -14.14 -23.48
CA GLY A 31 -1.67 -14.39 -24.04
C GLY A 31 -2.54 -13.14 -24.12
N TYR A 32 -3.81 -13.37 -24.44
CA TYR A 32 -4.81 -12.34 -24.71
C TYR A 32 -5.94 -12.44 -23.69
N ALA A 33 -6.09 -11.44 -22.81
CA ALA A 33 -7.09 -11.47 -21.73
C ALA A 33 -8.24 -10.47 -21.92
N ASN A 34 -9.39 -10.81 -21.35
CA ASN A 34 -10.50 -9.88 -21.09
C ASN A 34 -10.97 -9.05 -22.31
N GLY A 35 -10.95 -9.64 -23.51
CA GLY A 35 -11.66 -9.13 -24.68
C GLY A 35 -13.12 -9.57 -24.75
N LYS A 36 -13.76 -9.27 -25.88
CA LYS A 36 -15.21 -9.48 -26.08
C LYS A 36 -15.63 -10.93 -26.32
N ASP A 37 -14.72 -11.76 -26.82
CA ASP A 37 -15.01 -13.11 -27.31
C ASP A 37 -14.08 -14.14 -26.64
N GLU A 38 -14.38 -15.43 -26.75
CA GLU A 38 -13.51 -16.52 -26.26
C GLU A 38 -12.43 -16.94 -27.27
N ASN A 39 -12.32 -16.23 -28.40
CA ASN A 39 -11.34 -16.51 -29.46
C ASN A 39 -10.54 -15.25 -29.79
N ALA A 40 -9.23 -15.33 -29.65
CA ALA A 40 -8.29 -14.29 -30.07
C ALA A 40 -7.05 -14.91 -30.71
N THR A 41 -6.61 -14.29 -31.80
CA THR A 41 -5.33 -14.55 -32.46
C THR A 41 -4.65 -13.20 -32.65
N TYR A 42 -3.33 -13.20 -32.86
CA TYR A 42 -2.60 -11.96 -33.10
C TYR A 42 -3.20 -11.16 -34.28
N THR A 43 -3.65 -11.86 -35.32
CA THR A 43 -4.28 -11.27 -36.52
C THR A 43 -5.61 -10.57 -36.26
N ASN A 44 -6.39 -11.02 -35.27
CA ASN A 44 -7.70 -10.44 -34.94
C ASN A 44 -7.69 -9.59 -33.65
N LEU A 45 -6.52 -9.42 -33.02
CA LEU A 45 -6.40 -8.87 -31.67
C LEU A 45 -7.06 -7.49 -31.54
N LYS A 46 -6.81 -6.60 -32.52
CA LYS A 46 -7.39 -5.24 -32.57
C LYS A 46 -8.92 -5.20 -32.53
N ASN A 47 -9.59 -6.21 -33.10
CA ASN A 47 -11.05 -6.29 -33.15
C ASN A 47 -11.64 -7.05 -31.96
N SER A 48 -10.85 -7.95 -31.38
CA SER A 48 -11.24 -8.82 -30.25
C SER A 48 -11.23 -8.09 -28.89
N LEU A 49 -10.60 -6.90 -28.82
CA LEU A 49 -10.50 -6.07 -27.61
C LEU A 49 -9.79 -6.74 -26.42
N HIS A 50 -9.08 -7.86 -26.62
CA HIS A 50 -8.24 -8.44 -25.58
C HIS A 50 -7.02 -7.55 -25.30
N ALA A 51 -6.51 -7.60 -24.08
CA ALA A 51 -5.20 -7.05 -23.71
C ALA A 51 -4.12 -8.10 -23.90
N GLU A 52 -2.97 -7.70 -24.44
CA GLU A 52 -1.74 -8.47 -24.28
C GLU A 52 -1.40 -8.57 -22.79
N THR A 53 -1.29 -9.80 -22.32
CA THR A 53 -1.24 -10.12 -20.89
C THR A 53 -0.22 -11.21 -20.64
N VAL A 54 0.52 -11.08 -19.53
CA VAL A 54 1.42 -12.12 -19.02
C VAL A 54 0.76 -12.79 -17.84
N LYS A 55 0.54 -14.10 -17.94
CA LYS A 55 0.26 -14.96 -16.79
C LYS A 55 1.56 -15.19 -16.05
N VAL A 56 1.60 -14.85 -14.77
CA VAL A 56 2.76 -15.02 -13.88
C VAL A 56 2.39 -16.04 -12.80
N VAL A 57 3.09 -17.17 -12.80
CA VAL A 57 3.01 -18.19 -11.76
C VAL A 57 4.16 -17.96 -10.80
N TYR A 58 3.89 -17.89 -9.50
CA TYR A 58 4.87 -17.47 -8.49
C TYR A 58 4.72 -18.24 -7.18
N ASP A 59 5.82 -18.32 -6.43
CA ASP A 59 5.80 -18.81 -5.05
C ASP A 59 5.48 -17.68 -4.09
N SER A 60 4.29 -17.72 -3.50
CA SER A 60 3.79 -16.70 -2.57
C SER A 60 4.57 -16.61 -1.25
N GLU A 61 5.47 -17.56 -0.98
CA GLU A 61 6.39 -17.50 0.17
C GLU A 61 7.67 -16.74 -0.13
N VAL A 62 7.97 -16.50 -1.42
CA VAL A 62 9.18 -15.80 -1.88
C VAL A 62 8.86 -14.40 -2.40
N VAL A 63 7.73 -14.24 -3.11
CA VAL A 63 7.27 -12.95 -3.65
C VAL A 63 5.77 -12.81 -3.48
N SER A 64 5.31 -11.66 -3.02
CA SER A 64 3.90 -11.39 -2.78
C SER A 64 3.20 -10.77 -4.00
N VAL A 65 1.87 -10.80 -4.01
CA VAL A 65 1.09 -10.18 -5.10
C VAL A 65 1.29 -8.66 -5.14
N GLU A 66 1.47 -8.02 -3.98
CA GLU A 66 1.80 -6.60 -3.89
C GLU A 66 3.14 -6.29 -4.57
N GLU A 67 4.16 -7.13 -4.33
CA GLU A 67 5.48 -6.98 -4.96
C GLU A 67 5.37 -7.14 -6.49
N LEU A 68 4.63 -8.14 -6.98
CA LEU A 68 4.42 -8.33 -8.43
C LEU A 68 3.68 -7.15 -9.07
N VAL A 69 2.71 -6.57 -8.37
CA VAL A 69 2.03 -5.35 -8.84
C VAL A 69 2.99 -4.16 -8.84
N LEU A 70 3.80 -3.96 -7.80
CA LEU A 70 4.79 -2.87 -7.78
C LEU A 70 5.85 -3.04 -8.89
N HIS A 71 6.27 -4.28 -9.17
CA HIS A 71 7.10 -4.60 -10.31
C HIS A 71 6.48 -4.18 -11.64
N LEU A 72 5.17 -4.40 -11.83
CA LEU A 72 4.47 -3.89 -13.00
C LEU A 72 4.55 -2.35 -13.06
N PHE A 73 4.31 -1.66 -11.95
CA PHE A 73 4.38 -0.19 -11.87
C PHE A 73 5.78 0.37 -12.13
N LYS A 74 6.86 -0.40 -11.94
CA LYS A 74 8.22 0.00 -12.32
C LYS A 74 8.44 0.02 -13.84
N ILE A 75 7.65 -0.71 -14.61
CA ILE A 75 7.88 -0.93 -16.05
C ILE A 75 6.77 -0.38 -16.96
N ILE A 76 5.70 0.18 -16.39
CA ILE A 76 4.60 0.79 -17.14
C ILE A 76 4.51 2.30 -16.89
N ASP A 77 3.85 3.01 -17.79
CA ASP A 77 3.27 4.33 -17.55
C ASP A 77 1.80 4.17 -17.12
N PRO A 78 1.46 4.31 -15.83
CA PRO A 78 0.10 4.14 -15.33
C PRO A 78 -0.85 5.28 -15.73
N ALA A 79 -0.32 6.42 -16.20
CA ALA A 79 -1.08 7.56 -16.68
C ALA A 79 -1.33 7.50 -18.21
N SER A 80 -0.85 6.45 -18.89
CA SER A 80 -1.04 6.26 -20.32
C SER A 80 -2.30 5.45 -20.63
N LEU A 81 -3.24 6.06 -21.34
CA LEU A 81 -4.44 5.36 -21.82
C LEU A 81 -4.14 4.61 -23.13
N ASN A 82 -4.30 3.27 -23.11
CA ASN A 82 -4.18 2.40 -24.30
C ASN A 82 -2.87 2.57 -25.09
N LYS A 83 -1.77 2.81 -24.38
CA LYS A 83 -0.44 3.00 -24.97
C LYS A 83 0.64 2.64 -23.96
N GLN A 84 1.72 2.00 -24.41
CA GLN A 84 2.97 1.85 -23.66
C GLN A 84 4.15 1.98 -24.62
N GLY A 85 5.12 2.85 -24.32
CA GLY A 85 6.19 3.18 -25.24
C GLY A 85 5.66 3.66 -26.61
N ASN A 86 6.04 2.98 -27.69
CA ASN A 86 5.57 3.28 -29.05
C ASN A 86 4.32 2.48 -29.45
N ASP A 87 3.88 1.54 -28.60
CA ASP A 87 2.79 0.62 -28.88
C ASP A 87 1.46 1.27 -28.51
N ILE A 88 0.59 1.52 -29.50
CA ILE A 88 -0.69 2.22 -29.33
C ILE A 88 -1.85 1.30 -29.71
N GLY A 89 -2.85 1.20 -28.82
CA GLY A 89 -4.06 0.42 -29.03
C GLY A 89 -4.60 -0.17 -27.72
N THR A 90 -5.88 -0.54 -27.72
CA THR A 90 -6.56 -1.12 -26.55
C THR A 90 -5.94 -2.45 -26.11
N GLN A 91 -5.24 -3.15 -27.00
CA GLN A 91 -4.49 -4.35 -26.68
C GLN A 91 -3.25 -4.07 -25.82
N TYR A 92 -2.76 -2.83 -25.79
CA TYR A 92 -1.62 -2.40 -24.98
C TYR A 92 -2.05 -1.61 -23.73
N ARG A 93 -3.32 -1.69 -23.36
CA ARG A 93 -3.81 -1.11 -22.10
C ARG A 93 -3.13 -1.77 -20.90
N THR A 94 -3.02 -1.03 -19.81
CA THR A 94 -2.45 -1.52 -18.55
C THR A 94 -3.54 -2.11 -17.67
N GLY A 95 -3.25 -3.23 -17.01
CA GLY A 95 -4.23 -3.91 -16.18
C GLY A 95 -3.65 -5.00 -15.28
N VAL A 96 -4.34 -5.24 -14.17
CA VAL A 96 -4.11 -6.36 -13.27
C VAL A 96 -5.39 -7.19 -13.21
N TYR A 97 -5.29 -8.46 -13.61
CA TYR A 97 -6.42 -9.37 -13.66
C TYR A 97 -6.27 -10.48 -12.63
N TYR A 98 -7.24 -10.60 -11.74
CA TYR A 98 -7.23 -11.53 -10.61
C TYR A 98 -8.28 -12.63 -10.75
N LYS A 99 -8.03 -13.76 -10.10
CA LYS A 99 -9.03 -14.84 -9.89
C LYS A 99 -9.41 -14.99 -8.42
N ASP A 100 -8.46 -14.80 -7.51
CA ASP A 100 -8.67 -14.88 -6.07
C ASP A 100 -9.19 -13.55 -5.52
N VAL A 101 -10.29 -13.60 -4.75
CA VAL A 101 -10.88 -12.43 -4.09
C VAL A 101 -9.96 -11.86 -3.00
N ASN A 102 -9.12 -12.70 -2.37
CA ASN A 102 -8.17 -12.23 -1.35
C ASN A 102 -7.06 -11.37 -1.99
N ASP A 103 -6.62 -11.75 -3.19
CA ASP A 103 -5.68 -10.94 -3.96
C ASP A 103 -6.33 -9.61 -4.36
N TYR A 104 -7.61 -9.60 -4.76
CA TYR A 104 -8.34 -8.36 -5.07
C TYR A 104 -8.34 -7.34 -3.93
N LEU A 105 -8.70 -7.75 -2.70
CA LEU A 105 -8.72 -6.81 -1.56
C LEU A 105 -7.35 -6.17 -1.33
N THR A 106 -6.30 -6.97 -1.48
CA THR A 106 -4.91 -6.53 -1.31
C THR A 106 -4.49 -5.56 -2.42
N ILE A 107 -4.73 -5.93 -3.68
CA ILE A 107 -4.37 -5.12 -4.85
C ILE A 107 -5.20 -3.83 -4.89
N GLU A 108 -6.50 -3.88 -4.58
CA GLU A 108 -7.36 -2.71 -4.54
C GLU A 108 -6.85 -1.70 -3.50
N LYS A 109 -6.46 -2.19 -2.32
CA LYS A 109 -5.88 -1.34 -1.30
C LYS A 109 -4.59 -0.69 -1.79
N LEU A 110 -3.67 -1.47 -2.37
CA LEU A 110 -2.45 -0.95 -2.97
C LEU A 110 -2.73 0.10 -4.06
N PHE A 111 -3.70 -0.16 -4.94
CA PHE A 111 -4.14 0.77 -5.98
C PHE A 111 -4.64 2.10 -5.39
N ASN A 112 -5.34 2.09 -4.26
CA ASN A 112 -5.80 3.31 -3.61
C ASN A 112 -4.65 4.20 -3.12
N TYR A 113 -3.50 3.61 -2.75
CA TYR A 113 -2.29 4.37 -2.45
C TYR A 113 -1.60 4.87 -3.72
N LEU A 114 -1.41 4.00 -4.70
CA LEU A 114 -0.75 4.35 -5.96
C LEU A 114 -1.49 5.47 -6.70
N LYS A 115 -2.83 5.40 -6.79
CA LYS A 115 -3.67 6.42 -7.43
C LYS A 115 -3.43 7.83 -6.92
N LYS A 116 -3.11 8.00 -5.62
CA LYS A 116 -2.84 9.33 -5.04
C LYS A 116 -1.58 10.00 -5.60
N GLN A 117 -0.67 9.21 -6.19
CA GLN A 117 0.59 9.70 -6.75
C GLN A 117 0.44 10.21 -8.18
N TYR A 118 -0.68 9.92 -8.84
CA TYR A 118 -0.91 10.25 -10.24
C TYR A 118 -2.14 11.11 -10.41
N LYS A 119 -2.05 12.12 -11.30
CA LYS A 119 -3.22 12.91 -11.70
C LYS A 119 -4.19 12.06 -12.53
N GLU A 120 -3.65 11.21 -13.39
CA GLU A 120 -4.38 10.28 -14.25
C GLU A 120 -3.94 8.86 -13.92
N PHE A 121 -4.89 7.92 -13.83
CA PHE A 121 -4.60 6.53 -13.51
C PHE A 121 -5.51 5.62 -14.35
N TYR A 122 -4.92 4.95 -15.33
CA TYR A 122 -5.65 4.12 -16.30
C TYR A 122 -5.45 2.61 -16.12
N VAL A 123 -4.62 2.20 -15.16
CA VAL A 123 -4.41 0.78 -14.85
C VAL A 123 -5.72 0.19 -14.33
N GLU A 124 -6.31 -0.75 -15.07
CA GLU A 124 -7.56 -1.38 -14.65
C GLU A 124 -7.31 -2.53 -13.66
N LEU A 125 -8.18 -2.69 -12.67
CA LEU A 125 -8.20 -3.85 -11.76
C LEU A 125 -9.51 -4.59 -12.00
N LYS A 126 -9.45 -5.79 -12.59
CA LYS A 126 -10.65 -6.55 -12.99
C LYS A 126 -10.51 -8.04 -12.68
N VAL A 127 -11.64 -8.71 -12.51
CA VAL A 127 -11.68 -10.18 -12.54
C VAL A 127 -11.16 -10.65 -13.90
N LEU A 128 -10.37 -11.72 -13.92
CA LEU A 128 -10.01 -12.40 -15.16
C LEU A 128 -11.21 -13.22 -15.66
N ASN A 129 -11.76 -12.85 -16.81
CA ASN A 129 -12.85 -13.57 -17.47
C ASN A 129 -12.30 -14.75 -18.29
N HIS A 130 -11.35 -14.47 -19.18
CA HIS A 130 -10.67 -15.46 -20.01
C HIS A 130 -9.23 -15.02 -20.31
N PHE A 131 -8.40 -16.02 -20.58
CA PHE A 131 -7.02 -15.87 -21.01
C PHE A 131 -6.77 -16.88 -22.12
N ILE A 132 -6.42 -16.38 -23.30
CA ILE A 132 -6.17 -17.19 -24.49
C ILE A 132 -4.68 -17.19 -24.75
N ASP A 133 -4.08 -18.36 -24.78
CA ASP A 133 -2.65 -18.51 -25.02
C ASP A 133 -2.26 -17.90 -26.36
N ALA A 134 -1.22 -17.08 -26.37
CA ALA A 134 -0.65 -16.59 -27.61
C ALA A 134 0.11 -17.71 -28.34
N GLU A 135 0.28 -17.52 -29.64
CA GLU A 135 0.98 -18.42 -30.53
C GLU A 135 2.41 -18.71 -30.04
N ALA A 136 2.93 -19.92 -30.31
CA ALA A 136 4.22 -20.40 -29.78
C ALA A 136 5.44 -19.53 -30.13
N TYR A 137 5.35 -18.70 -31.18
CA TYR A 137 6.41 -17.77 -31.55
C TYR A 137 6.44 -16.51 -30.66
N HIS A 138 5.35 -16.19 -29.95
CA HIS A 138 5.30 -15.10 -28.98
C HIS A 138 5.80 -15.51 -27.59
N GLN A 139 5.63 -16.79 -27.22
CA GLN A 139 6.14 -17.32 -25.95
C GLN A 139 7.67 -17.19 -25.91
N ASP A 140 8.24 -16.74 -24.80
CA ASP A 140 9.69 -16.55 -24.64
C ASP A 140 10.35 -15.71 -25.74
N TYR A 141 9.64 -14.75 -26.35
CA TYR A 141 10.09 -14.11 -27.59
C TYR A 141 11.51 -13.52 -27.49
N LEU A 142 11.84 -12.80 -26.41
CA LEU A 142 13.15 -12.19 -26.19
C LEU A 142 14.23 -13.19 -25.73
N THR A 143 13.84 -14.40 -25.30
CA THR A 143 14.79 -15.51 -25.11
C THR A 143 15.21 -16.07 -26.46
N LYS A 144 14.25 -16.22 -27.39
CA LYS A 144 14.47 -16.72 -28.75
C LYS A 144 15.14 -15.67 -29.64
N ASN A 145 14.85 -14.39 -29.41
CA ASN A 145 15.32 -13.24 -30.20
C ASN A 145 15.91 -12.18 -29.27
N PRO A 146 17.17 -12.33 -28.80
CA PRO A 146 17.77 -11.43 -27.80
C PRO A 146 17.86 -9.96 -28.21
N THR A 147 17.92 -9.68 -29.51
CA THR A 147 17.92 -8.31 -30.07
C THR A 147 16.53 -7.89 -30.59
N GLY A 148 15.48 -8.61 -30.19
CA GLY A 148 14.11 -8.31 -30.55
C GLY A 148 13.62 -6.99 -29.94
N TYR A 149 12.48 -6.51 -30.43
CA TYR A 149 11.88 -5.28 -29.91
C TYR A 149 11.52 -5.42 -28.43
N CYS A 150 11.94 -4.43 -27.63
CA CYS A 150 11.58 -4.29 -26.23
C CYS A 150 11.57 -2.80 -25.86
N HIS A 151 10.44 -2.30 -25.38
CA HIS A 151 10.35 -0.92 -24.87
C HIS A 151 10.72 -0.80 -23.38
N ILE A 152 10.87 -1.93 -22.69
CA ILE A 152 11.22 -2.02 -21.27
C ILE A 152 12.74 -2.17 -21.12
N ASN A 153 13.36 -1.42 -20.21
CA ASN A 153 14.76 -1.64 -19.87
C ASN A 153 14.92 -2.92 -19.03
N LEU A 154 15.48 -3.96 -19.62
CA LEU A 154 15.72 -5.24 -18.95
C LEU A 154 17.05 -5.29 -18.17
N ASP A 155 17.96 -4.34 -18.41
CA ASP A 155 19.20 -4.16 -17.67
C ASP A 155 18.96 -3.15 -16.54
N THR A 156 18.28 -3.62 -15.50
CA THR A 156 17.83 -2.81 -14.36
C THR A 156 17.93 -3.60 -13.07
N ASP A 157 17.85 -2.91 -11.94
CA ASP A 157 17.71 -3.54 -10.64
C ASP A 157 16.28 -4.04 -10.43
N TYR A 158 16.17 -5.35 -10.19
CA TYR A 158 14.93 -6.04 -9.91
C TYR A 158 14.60 -6.04 -8.41
N SER A 159 15.31 -5.31 -7.56
CA SER A 159 14.88 -5.08 -6.18
C SER A 159 13.78 -4.03 -6.11
N LEU A 160 12.90 -4.17 -5.13
CA LEU A 160 12.00 -3.09 -4.71
C LEU A 160 12.74 -2.15 -3.76
N SER A 161 12.31 -0.89 -3.72
CA SER A 161 12.88 0.14 -2.86
C SER A 161 12.37 0.00 -1.41
N ASN A 162 13.00 0.71 -0.47
CA ASN A 162 12.48 0.78 0.90
C ASN A 162 11.06 1.37 0.93
N ASP A 163 10.76 2.35 0.08
CA ASP A 163 9.44 2.99 0.01
C ASP A 163 8.37 2.00 -0.47
N ASP A 164 8.71 1.12 -1.41
CA ASP A 164 7.84 0.03 -1.86
C ASP A 164 7.50 -0.92 -0.70
N TYR A 165 8.51 -1.32 0.09
CA TYR A 165 8.28 -2.18 1.25
C TYR A 165 7.50 -1.49 2.37
N GLN A 166 7.69 -0.18 2.59
CA GLN A 166 6.86 0.59 3.52
C GLN A 166 5.41 0.67 3.03
N LEU A 167 5.20 0.86 1.73
CA LEU A 167 3.86 0.85 1.15
C LEU A 167 3.16 -0.50 1.32
N ILE A 168 3.86 -1.62 1.07
CA ILE A 168 3.32 -2.97 1.32
C ILE A 168 2.94 -3.13 2.79
N LYS A 169 3.82 -2.70 3.71
CA LYS A 169 3.54 -2.75 5.16
C LYS A 169 2.29 -1.94 5.51
N GLN A 170 2.14 -0.74 4.96
CA GLN A 170 0.94 0.10 5.18
C GLN A 170 -0.34 -0.57 4.68
N VAL A 171 -0.31 -1.14 3.47
CA VAL A 171 -1.44 -1.88 2.90
C VAL A 171 -1.86 -3.03 3.82
N ARG A 172 -0.91 -3.84 4.28
CA ARG A 172 -1.17 -4.97 5.17
C ARG A 172 -1.69 -4.54 6.54
N ASN A 173 -1.08 -3.51 7.11
CA ASN A 173 -1.52 -2.94 8.38
C ASN A 173 -2.98 -2.46 8.28
N GLU A 174 -3.33 -1.69 7.23
CA GLU A 174 -4.68 -1.20 7.03
C GLU A 174 -5.70 -2.34 6.87
N LEU A 175 -5.37 -3.39 6.11
CA LEU A 175 -6.24 -4.56 5.92
C LEU A 175 -6.43 -5.39 7.20
N SER A 176 -5.46 -5.32 8.12
CA SER A 176 -5.50 -6.04 9.40
C SER A 176 -6.20 -5.28 10.53
N LEU A 177 -6.63 -4.03 10.29
CA LEU A 177 -7.28 -3.22 11.31
C LEU A 177 -8.58 -3.84 11.78
N SER A 178 -8.84 -3.72 13.09
CA SER A 178 -10.19 -3.92 13.62
C SER A 178 -11.13 -2.87 13.03
N GLN A 179 -12.43 -3.19 12.96
CA GLN A 179 -13.46 -2.24 12.50
C GLN A 179 -13.39 -0.91 13.30
N LEU A 180 -13.23 -0.99 14.62
CA LEU A 180 -13.08 0.20 15.47
C LEU A 180 -11.84 1.03 15.08
N SER A 181 -10.69 0.39 14.88
CA SER A 181 -9.48 1.09 14.45
C SER A 181 -9.65 1.75 13.08
N TYR A 182 -10.28 1.05 12.14
CA TYR A 182 -10.58 1.59 10.82
C TYR A 182 -11.50 2.82 10.90
N ASP A 183 -12.60 2.73 11.65
CA ASP A 183 -13.55 3.83 11.80
C ASP A 183 -12.92 5.04 12.49
N ILE A 184 -12.04 4.83 13.45
CA ILE A 184 -11.30 5.93 14.08
C ILE A 184 -10.35 6.55 13.07
N LEU A 185 -9.44 5.78 12.47
CA LEU A 185 -8.35 6.30 11.63
C LEU A 185 -8.86 6.91 10.32
N LYS A 186 -9.91 6.35 9.72
CA LYS A 186 -10.41 6.75 8.38
C LYS A 186 -11.71 7.55 8.42
N ASN A 187 -12.57 7.33 9.41
CA ASN A 187 -13.90 7.93 9.49
C ASN A 187 -14.06 8.90 10.67
N SER A 188 -12.96 9.27 11.34
CA SER A 188 -12.91 10.17 12.50
C SER A 188 -13.87 9.77 13.64
N ALA A 189 -14.09 8.46 13.82
CA ALA A 189 -14.80 7.95 14.97
C ALA A 189 -13.98 8.12 16.27
N THR A 190 -14.60 7.85 17.42
CA THR A 190 -13.95 7.91 18.72
C THR A 190 -14.31 6.69 19.55
N GLU A 191 -13.31 6.01 20.12
CA GLU A 191 -13.55 4.88 21.02
C GLU A 191 -14.21 5.33 22.33
N ARG A 192 -14.90 4.42 23.02
CA ARG A 192 -15.53 4.74 24.29
C ARG A 192 -14.46 5.06 25.36
N PRO A 193 -14.73 5.99 26.28
CA PRO A 193 -13.78 6.29 27.36
C PRO A 193 -13.53 5.05 28.22
N HIS A 194 -12.28 4.90 28.68
CA HIS A 194 -11.78 3.82 29.53
C HIS A 194 -11.77 2.41 28.92
N THR A 195 -12.06 2.24 27.62
CA THR A 195 -12.04 0.91 26.99
C THR A 195 -10.69 0.52 26.43
N SER A 196 -9.82 1.47 26.06
CA SER A 196 -8.48 1.13 25.58
C SER A 196 -7.55 0.78 26.72
N VAL A 197 -6.86 -0.35 26.58
CA VAL A 197 -5.77 -0.76 27.48
C VAL A 197 -4.62 0.25 27.50
N LEU A 198 -4.42 0.98 26.40
CA LEU A 198 -3.35 1.99 26.30
C LEU A 198 -3.61 3.21 27.18
N ASN A 199 -4.85 3.41 27.65
CA ASN A 199 -5.14 4.44 28.64
C ASN A 199 -4.29 4.22 29.91
N ASN A 200 -4.09 2.96 30.31
CA ASN A 200 -3.33 2.56 31.50
C ASN A 200 -1.91 2.05 31.20
N GLU A 201 -1.45 2.12 29.95
CA GLU A 201 -0.09 1.75 29.58
C GLU A 201 0.87 2.91 29.92
N TYR A 202 1.85 2.67 30.78
CA TYR A 202 2.86 3.65 31.21
C TYR A 202 4.29 3.08 31.20
N ARG A 203 4.48 1.88 30.64
CA ARG A 203 5.82 1.32 30.46
C ARG A 203 6.66 2.22 29.55
N LYS A 204 7.97 2.07 29.62
CA LYS A 204 8.91 2.77 28.75
C LYS A 204 8.72 2.28 27.31
N GLY A 205 8.55 3.20 26.38
CA GLY A 205 8.38 2.89 24.97
C GLY A 205 7.85 4.07 24.15
N ILE A 206 7.43 3.78 22.93
CA ILE A 206 6.81 4.76 22.02
C ILE A 206 5.43 4.29 21.57
N TYR A 207 4.62 5.24 21.14
CA TYR A 207 3.32 4.99 20.53
C TYR A 207 3.39 5.35 19.06
N VAL A 208 3.06 4.39 18.20
CA VAL A 208 3.14 4.50 16.75
C VAL A 208 1.74 4.45 16.14
N GLU A 209 1.53 5.11 15.00
CA GLU A 209 0.26 5.00 14.27
C GLU A 209 0.11 3.61 13.65
N LYS A 210 -1.09 3.01 13.69
CA LYS A 210 -1.28 1.60 13.29
C LYS A 210 -1.03 1.32 11.80
N ILE A 211 -1.39 2.24 10.91
CA ILE A 211 -1.25 2.02 9.46
C ILE A 211 0.19 2.27 9.01
N THR A 212 0.70 3.49 9.22
CA THR A 212 2.02 3.96 8.79
C THR A 212 3.15 3.43 9.63
N GLY A 213 2.89 3.10 10.90
CA GLY A 213 3.94 2.80 11.86
C GLY A 213 4.78 4.01 12.25
N GLU A 214 4.37 5.24 11.89
CA GLU A 214 5.11 6.45 12.25
C GLU A 214 5.10 6.64 13.78
N PRO A 215 6.24 6.97 14.41
CA PRO A 215 6.27 7.33 15.82
C PRO A 215 5.55 8.65 16.07
N LEU A 216 4.55 8.61 16.94
CA LEU A 216 3.70 9.76 17.26
C LEU A 216 4.05 10.35 18.62
N PHE A 217 4.16 9.51 19.66
CA PHE A 217 4.33 9.93 21.04
C PHE A 217 5.34 9.08 21.77
N SER A 218 5.98 9.66 22.79
CA SER A 218 6.86 8.93 23.72
C SER A 218 6.14 8.68 25.03
N SER A 219 6.45 7.57 25.70
CA SER A 219 5.97 7.33 27.07
C SER A 219 6.40 8.42 28.05
N SER A 220 7.49 9.16 27.76
CA SER A 220 7.97 10.26 28.60
C SER A 220 7.06 11.50 28.60
N THR A 221 6.16 11.62 27.63
CA THR A 221 5.18 12.71 27.51
C THR A 221 3.78 12.26 27.90
N LYS A 222 3.57 10.97 28.19
CA LYS A 222 2.28 10.41 28.61
C LYS A 222 1.99 10.76 30.07
N PHE A 223 0.75 11.12 30.38
CA PHE A 223 0.29 11.38 31.75
C PHE A 223 -1.14 10.89 31.97
N ASN A 224 -1.52 10.70 33.24
CA ASN A 224 -2.88 10.33 33.59
C ASN A 224 -3.78 11.57 33.62
N SER A 225 -4.61 11.75 32.59
CA SER A 225 -5.59 12.84 32.55
C SER A 225 -6.89 12.54 33.28
N GLY A 226 -7.20 11.27 33.56
CA GLY A 226 -8.52 10.84 34.03
C GLY A 226 -9.66 10.93 32.99
N CYS A 227 -9.39 11.42 31.77
CA CYS A 227 -10.42 11.62 30.73
C CYS A 227 -10.94 10.31 30.12
N GLY A 228 -10.21 9.21 30.26
CA GLY A 228 -10.58 7.90 29.72
C GLY A 228 -9.84 7.50 28.43
N TRP A 229 -9.00 8.37 27.88
CA TRP A 229 -8.15 8.06 26.71
C TRP A 229 -6.67 8.34 27.00
N PRO A 230 -5.75 7.62 26.33
CA PRO A 230 -4.32 7.96 26.32
C PRO A 230 -4.10 9.46 26.13
N SER A 231 -3.36 10.07 27.06
CA SER A 231 -3.13 11.51 27.09
C SER A 231 -1.64 11.82 27.11
N PHE A 232 -1.21 12.69 26.19
CA PHE A 232 0.18 13.10 26.05
C PHE A 232 0.31 14.62 26.13
N SER A 233 1.45 15.12 26.57
CA SER A 233 1.71 16.56 26.65
C SER A 233 2.23 17.14 25.32
N GLU A 234 2.94 16.34 24.53
CA GLU A 234 3.50 16.72 23.24
C GLU A 234 3.78 15.48 22.36
N PRO A 235 3.73 15.63 21.02
CA PRO A 235 4.19 14.61 20.09
C PRO A 235 5.72 14.46 20.12
N ILE A 236 6.24 13.36 19.59
CA ILE A 236 7.68 13.08 19.54
C ILE A 236 8.43 14.09 18.67
N PHE A 237 7.78 14.55 17.59
CA PHE A 237 8.21 15.67 16.75
C PHE A 237 7.00 16.54 16.40
N LYS A 238 7.23 17.80 16.05
CA LYS A 238 6.13 18.70 15.65
C LYS A 238 5.44 18.24 14.37
N ASP A 239 6.21 17.69 13.44
CA ASP A 239 5.71 17.36 12.09
C ASP A 239 5.11 15.96 12.00
N THR A 240 5.14 15.16 13.09
CA THR A 240 4.47 13.85 13.15
C THR A 240 2.96 13.97 13.41
N VAL A 241 2.45 15.19 13.65
CA VAL A 241 1.01 15.43 13.75
C VAL A 241 0.59 16.66 12.96
N LYS A 242 -0.62 16.60 12.42
CA LYS A 242 -1.32 17.72 11.77
C LYS A 242 -2.49 18.15 12.62
N TYR A 243 -2.84 19.43 12.50
CA TYR A 243 -3.94 20.05 13.22
C TYR A 243 -4.99 20.52 12.24
N LEU A 244 -6.25 20.16 12.48
CA LEU A 244 -7.39 20.66 11.71
C LEU A 244 -8.44 21.25 12.66
N ASP A 245 -9.07 22.35 12.24
CA ASP A 245 -10.20 22.92 12.98
C ASP A 245 -11.39 21.96 12.88
N ASP A 246 -11.97 21.59 14.03
CA ASP A 246 -13.11 20.71 14.13
C ASP A 246 -14.29 21.43 14.79
N THR A 247 -15.34 21.69 14.00
CA THR A 247 -16.59 22.34 14.42
C THR A 247 -17.75 21.34 14.62
N SER A 248 -17.45 20.03 14.56
CA SER A 248 -18.44 18.98 14.77
C SER A 248 -19.02 19.03 16.19
N HIS A 249 -20.22 18.42 16.36
CA HIS A 249 -20.93 18.37 17.64
C HIS A 249 -21.17 19.73 18.30
N ASN A 250 -21.19 20.81 17.51
CA ASN A 250 -21.41 22.19 17.97
C ASN A 250 -20.35 22.66 19.00
N MET A 251 -19.13 22.15 18.88
CA MET A 251 -17.97 22.53 19.69
C MET A 251 -16.86 23.09 18.78
N PHE A 252 -15.96 23.90 19.31
CA PHE A 252 -14.71 24.26 18.64
C PHE A 252 -13.57 23.46 19.27
N ARG A 253 -12.99 22.54 18.50
CA ARG A 253 -11.86 21.70 18.92
C ARG A 253 -10.79 21.71 17.83
N ILE A 254 -9.61 21.21 18.17
CA ILE A 254 -8.52 21.00 17.22
C ILE A 254 -8.34 19.48 17.08
N GLU A 255 -8.69 18.95 15.92
CA GLU A 255 -8.43 17.56 15.54
C GLU A 255 -6.92 17.36 15.38
N VAL A 256 -6.43 16.23 15.85
CA VAL A 256 -5.04 15.78 15.69
C VAL A 256 -5.04 14.59 14.73
N ARG A 257 -4.24 14.69 13.67
CA ARG A 257 -4.07 13.65 12.64
C ARG A 257 -2.61 13.26 12.50
N SER A 258 -2.33 12.04 12.05
CA SER A 258 -0.97 11.56 11.79
C SER A 258 -0.30 12.37 10.67
N GLY A 259 0.99 12.66 10.78
CA GLY A 259 1.77 13.44 9.81
C GLY A 259 1.81 12.78 8.43
N GLN A 260 2.30 11.55 8.36
CA GLN A 260 2.46 10.81 7.09
C GLN A 260 1.12 10.35 6.51
N GLY A 261 0.26 9.76 7.34
CA GLY A 261 -0.98 9.13 6.89
C GLY A 261 -2.18 10.06 6.72
N ASP A 262 -2.15 11.24 7.34
CA ASP A 262 -3.32 12.09 7.52
C ASP A 262 -4.55 11.33 8.07
N HIS A 263 -4.32 10.42 9.03
CA HIS A 263 -5.35 9.61 9.70
C HIS A 263 -5.76 10.25 11.03
N HIS A 264 -7.03 10.15 11.38
CA HIS A 264 -7.53 10.71 12.63
C HIS A 264 -6.96 9.99 13.85
N LEU A 265 -6.44 10.76 14.82
CA LEU A 265 -5.89 10.25 16.08
C LEU A 265 -6.77 10.64 17.27
N GLY A 266 -7.26 11.88 17.29
CA GLY A 266 -8.06 12.43 18.39
C GLY A 266 -8.05 13.95 18.37
N HIS A 267 -7.91 14.57 19.54
CA HIS A 267 -7.97 16.04 19.68
C HIS A 267 -6.92 16.57 20.66
N VAL A 268 -6.56 17.85 20.51
CA VAL A 268 -5.67 18.55 21.44
C VAL A 268 -6.41 19.66 22.19
N PHE A 269 -6.14 19.75 23.49
CA PHE A 269 -6.74 20.71 24.42
C PHE A 269 -5.67 21.51 25.16
N ASN A 270 -6.06 22.63 25.77
CA ASN A 270 -5.19 23.52 26.56
C ASN A 270 -5.34 23.32 28.08
N ASP A 271 -5.81 22.14 28.49
CA ASP A 271 -6.12 21.76 29.87
C ASP A 271 -5.10 20.75 30.44
N GLY A 272 -3.92 20.63 29.80
CA GLY A 272 -2.87 19.72 30.24
C GLY A 272 -2.03 20.26 31.42
N PRO A 273 -1.13 19.44 31.98
CA PRO A 273 -0.23 19.84 33.05
C PRO A 273 0.65 21.02 32.63
N LYS A 274 0.65 22.10 33.43
CA LYS A 274 1.37 23.34 33.10
C LYS A 274 2.87 23.13 33.03
N GLU A 275 3.40 22.28 33.90
CA GLU A 275 4.79 21.87 33.98
C GLU A 275 5.26 21.08 32.75
N MET A 276 4.34 20.54 31.95
CA MET A 276 4.60 19.83 30.69
C MET A 276 4.18 20.63 29.45
N GLY A 277 3.94 21.94 29.60
CA GLY A 277 3.57 22.84 28.49
C GLY A 277 2.07 23.10 28.32
N GLY A 278 1.21 22.55 29.18
CA GLY A 278 -0.21 22.89 29.26
C GLY A 278 -1.11 22.31 28.17
N LYS A 279 -0.55 21.50 27.26
CA LYS A 279 -1.31 20.82 26.20
C LYS A 279 -1.70 19.41 26.63
N ARG A 280 -2.85 18.95 26.15
CA ARG A 280 -3.31 17.57 26.30
C ARG A 280 -3.75 17.02 24.95
N TYR A 281 -2.95 16.12 24.40
CA TYR A 281 -3.26 15.32 23.24
C TYR A 281 -4.05 14.10 23.69
N CYS A 282 -5.37 14.14 23.50
CA CYS A 282 -6.31 13.10 23.86
C CYS A 282 -6.49 12.18 22.66
N ILE A 283 -5.83 11.02 22.69
CA ILE A 283 -5.65 10.14 21.52
C ILE A 283 -6.43 8.84 21.72
N ASN A 284 -7.12 8.40 20.68
CA ASN A 284 -7.75 7.09 20.66
C ASN A 284 -6.67 6.00 20.74
N GLY A 285 -6.74 5.15 21.75
CA GLY A 285 -5.81 4.03 21.87
C GLY A 285 -6.00 3.01 20.75
N ALA A 286 -7.21 2.85 20.20
CA ALA A 286 -7.42 2.01 19.02
C ALA A 286 -6.81 2.57 17.72
N ALA A 287 -6.29 3.80 17.69
CA ALA A 287 -5.56 4.38 16.54
C ALA A 287 -4.04 4.16 16.59
N ILE A 288 -3.50 3.73 17.72
CA ILE A 288 -2.05 3.61 17.96
C ILE A 288 -1.68 2.23 18.50
N ASP A 289 -0.45 1.81 18.27
CA ASP A 289 0.18 0.67 18.93
C ASP A 289 1.28 1.14 19.87
N PHE A 290 1.53 0.37 20.93
CA PHE A 290 2.63 0.63 21.86
C PHE A 290 3.80 -0.31 21.56
N ILE A 291 4.99 0.27 21.41
CA ILE A 291 6.24 -0.46 21.22
C ILE A 291 7.08 -0.32 22.50
N PRO A 292 7.22 -1.39 23.31
CA PRO A 292 8.06 -1.38 24.51
C PRO A 292 9.51 -1.04 24.19
N TYR A 293 10.20 -0.35 25.10
CA TYR A 293 11.58 0.11 24.92
C TYR A 293 12.54 -1.03 24.56
N GLU A 294 12.32 -2.21 25.13
CA GLU A 294 13.12 -3.41 24.92
C GLU A 294 12.96 -3.98 23.51
N GLU A 295 11.83 -3.74 22.85
CA GLU A 295 11.51 -4.24 21.50
C GLU A 295 11.80 -3.20 20.39
N MET A 296 12.14 -1.96 20.76
CA MET A 296 12.30 -0.87 19.79
C MET A 296 13.40 -1.16 18.76
N ASP A 297 14.51 -1.79 19.15
CA ASP A 297 15.60 -2.06 18.21
C ASP A 297 15.21 -3.10 17.16
N GLU A 298 14.63 -4.22 17.60
CA GLU A 298 14.17 -5.28 16.71
C GLU A 298 13.09 -4.80 15.74
N LYS A 299 12.21 -3.89 16.19
CA LYS A 299 11.13 -3.34 15.39
C LYS A 299 11.54 -2.14 14.51
N GLY A 300 12.82 -1.78 14.50
CA GLY A 300 13.36 -0.73 13.62
C GLY A 300 13.19 0.70 14.16
N TYR A 301 12.98 0.87 15.46
CA TYR A 301 12.76 2.15 16.13
C TYR A 301 13.93 2.59 17.02
N SER A 302 15.14 2.05 16.81
CA SER A 302 16.34 2.36 17.61
C SER A 302 16.60 3.86 17.78
N GLU A 303 16.43 4.65 16.71
CA GLU A 303 16.69 6.09 16.72
C GLU A 303 15.77 6.89 17.67
N PHE A 304 14.60 6.32 18.01
CA PHE A 304 13.60 6.96 18.84
C PHE A 304 13.79 6.68 20.34
N LYS A 305 14.69 5.77 20.72
CA LYS A 305 14.97 5.45 22.13
C LYS A 305 15.43 6.65 22.94
N LYS A 306 16.07 7.64 22.30
CA LYS A 306 16.49 8.91 22.93
C LYS A 306 15.33 9.75 23.48
N PHE A 307 14.09 9.51 23.02
CA PHE A 307 12.89 10.22 23.49
C PHE A 307 12.22 9.52 24.67
N VAL A 308 12.61 8.29 24.98
CA VAL A 308 12.08 7.52 26.10
C VAL A 308 12.99 7.75 27.32
N LYS A 309 12.42 8.22 28.42
CA LYS A 309 13.15 8.55 29.66
C LYS A 309 12.93 7.47 30.72
#